data_AF-A0A7K4AP65-F1
#
_entry.id   AF-A0A7K4AP65-F1
#
_cell.length_a   1.000
_cell.length_b   1.000
_cell.length_c   1.000
_cell.angle_alpha   90.00
_cell.angle_beta   90.00
_cell.angle_gamma   90.00
#
_symmetry.space_group_name_H-M   'P 1'
#
loop_
_entity.id
_entity.type
_entity.pdbx_description
1 polymer ?
#
loop_
_entity_poly.entity_id
_entity_poly.type
_entity_poly.pdbx_seq_one_letter_code
_entity_poly.pdbx_strand_id
1 'polypeptide(L)' 'MILDGGLSSLPPIVLTIIGIILLILIIKVLYFLMIPTILAFVVWLLTKDPFMAGVAFLAVAVLSIIFRK' A
#
# COMPACT_ATOMS: atom_id res chain seq x y z
N MET A 1 31.29 -15.31 0.16
CA MET A 1 31.24 -14.51 -1.09
C MET A 1 30.12 -15.05 -2.00
N ILE A 2 28.88 -15.13 -1.48
CA ILE A 2 27.73 -15.80 -2.15
C ILE A 2 26.52 -14.84 -2.30
N LEU A 3 26.71 -13.52 -2.06
CA LEU A 3 25.61 -12.56 -2.07
C LEU A 3 25.66 -11.53 -3.22
N ASP A 4 26.40 -11.80 -4.30
CA ASP A 4 26.59 -10.84 -5.41
C ASP A 4 25.97 -11.28 -6.76
N GLY A 5 25.05 -12.26 -6.78
CA GLY A 5 24.69 -12.94 -8.04
C GLY A 5 23.32 -12.65 -8.67
N GLY A 6 22.33 -12.16 -7.92
CA GLY A 6 20.94 -12.18 -8.39
C GLY A 6 20.48 -10.95 -9.15
N LEU A 7 20.68 -9.77 -8.57
CA LEU A 7 20.22 -8.48 -9.11
C LEU A 7 21.33 -7.72 -9.83
N SER A 8 22.56 -7.84 -9.35
CA SER A 8 23.80 -7.27 -9.88
C SER A 8 24.20 -7.86 -11.24
N SER A 9 23.72 -9.06 -11.58
CA SER A 9 23.91 -9.69 -12.88
C SER A 9 22.90 -9.22 -13.93
N LEU A 10 21.84 -8.51 -13.50
CA LEU A 10 20.82 -7.99 -14.40
C LEU A 10 21.30 -6.68 -15.06
N PRO A 11 21.03 -6.48 -16.36
CA PRO A 11 21.31 -5.21 -17.01
C PRO A 11 20.59 -4.05 -16.29
N PRO A 12 21.21 -2.86 -16.15
CA PRO A 12 20.59 -1.68 -15.53
C PRO A 12 19.22 -1.31 -16.11
N ILE A 13 19.00 -1.59 -17.40
CA ILE A 13 17.72 -1.37 -18.09
C ILE A 13 16.60 -2.25 -17.50
N VAL A 14 16.92 -3.51 -17.15
CA VAL A 14 15.96 -4.47 -16.57
C VAL A 14 15.60 -4.05 -15.15
N LEU A 15 16.60 -3.65 -14.36
CA LEU A 15 16.39 -3.13 -13.01
C LEU A 15 15.51 -1.88 -13.01
N THR A 16 15.71 -0.99 -13.98
CA THR A 16 14.88 0.22 -14.15
C THR A 16 13.42 -0.13 -14.44
N ILE A 17 13.18 -1.09 -15.34
CA ILE A 17 11.82 -1.55 -15.66
C ILE A 17 11.13 -2.15 -14.42
N ILE A 18 11.84 -3.00 -13.66
CA ILE A 18 11.29 -3.59 -12.42
C ILE A 18 10.96 -2.48 -11.42
N GLY A 19 11.83 -1.49 -11.25
CA GLY A 19 11.59 -0.34 -10.38
C GLY A 19 10.34 0.45 -10.77
N ILE A 20 10.15 0.71 -12.07
CA ILE A 20 8.96 1.40 -12.58
C ILE A 20 7.68 0.57 -12.32
N ILE A 21 7.73 -0.74 -12.57
CA ILE A 21 6.58 -1.63 -12.32
C ILE A 21 6.20 -1.63 -10.83
N LEU A 22 7.19 -1.74 -9.94
CA LEU A 22 6.97 -1.68 -8.50
C LEU A 22 6.39 -0.32 -8.08
N LEU A 23 6.91 0.77 -8.62
CA LEU A 23 6.40 2.12 -8.34
C LEU A 23 4.94 2.26 -8.76
N ILE A 24 4.57 1.78 -9.95
CA ILE A 24 3.17 1.77 -10.41
C ILE A 24 2.30 0.94 -9.46
N LEU A 25 2.78 -0.22 -9.02
CA LEU A 25 2.05 -1.09 -8.09
C LEU A 25 1.84 -0.41 -6.73
N ILE A 26 2.87 0.25 -6.18
CA ILE A 26 2.79 1.01 -4.94
C ILE A 26 1.76 2.14 -5.07
N ILE A 27 1.84 2.92 -6.13
CA ILE A 27 0.88 4.01 -6.38
C ILE A 27 -0.55 3.48 -6.44
N LYS A 28 -0.77 2.34 -7.13
CA LYS A 28 -2.08 1.70 -7.22
C LYS A 28 -2.61 1.27 -5.84
N VAL A 29 -1.75 0.71 -4.99
CA VAL A 29 -2.10 0.33 -3.61
C VAL A 29 -2.39 1.58 -2.77
N LEU A 30 -1.61 2.64 -2.94
CA LEU A 30 -1.81 3.90 -2.23
C LEU A 30 -3.16 4.55 -2.57
N TYR A 31 -3.53 4.58 -3.85
CA TYR A 31 -4.85 5.06 -4.29
C TYR A 31 -5.99 4.19 -3.74
N PHE A 32 -5.81 2.88 -3.66
CA PHE A 32 -6.79 1.98 -3.04
C PHE A 32 -6.96 2.30 -1.54
N LEU A 33 -5.88 2.61 -0.84
CA LEU A 33 -5.86 2.92 0.58
C LEU A 33 -6.41 4.30 0.93
N MET A 34 -6.60 5.20 -0.04
CA MET A 34 -7.08 6.57 0.24
C MET A 34 -8.43 6.58 0.95
N ILE A 35 -9.41 5.81 0.48
CA ILE A 35 -10.77 5.81 1.06
C ILE A 35 -10.75 5.28 2.51
N PRO A 36 -10.17 4.10 2.81
CA PRO A 36 -10.00 3.63 4.19
C PRO A 36 -9.25 4.63 5.08
N THR A 37 -8.21 5.27 4.55
CA THR A 37 -7.38 6.23 5.31
C THR A 37 -8.17 7.48 5.67
N ILE A 38 -8.93 8.05 4.73
CA ILE A 38 -9.76 9.23 4.98
C ILE A 38 -10.83 8.91 6.02
N LEU A 39 -11.50 7.76 5.91
CA LEU A 39 -12.51 7.36 6.88
C LEU A 39 -11.93 7.10 8.27
N ALA A 40 -10.77 6.45 8.36
CA ALA A 40 -10.05 6.27 9.61
C ALA A 40 -9.65 7.61 10.25
N PHE A 41 -9.21 8.57 9.44
CA PHE A 41 -8.90 9.92 9.90
C PHE A 41 -10.13 10.63 10.46
N VAL A 42 -11.30 10.49 9.82
CA VAL A 42 -12.56 11.02 10.34
C VAL A 42 -12.92 10.37 11.68
N VAL A 43 -12.81 9.05 11.80
CA VAL A 43 -13.09 8.34 13.07
C VAL A 43 -12.14 8.80 14.17
N TRP A 44 -10.84 8.93 13.87
CA TRP A 44 -9.87 9.47 14.81
C TRP A 44 -10.22 10.91 15.24
N LEU A 45 -10.63 11.76 14.30
CA LEU A 45 -10.97 13.15 14.60
C LEU A 45 -12.13 13.26 15.59
N LEU A 46 -13.12 12.36 15.48
CA LEU A 46 -14.31 12.32 16.32
C LEU A 46 -14.07 11.65 17.68
N THR A 47 -13.35 10.54 17.69
CA THR A 47 -13.15 9.72 18.91
C THR A 47 -11.91 10.10 19.71
N LYS A 48 -10.94 10.73 19.05
CA LYS A 48 -9.57 10.96 19.54
C LYS A 48 -8.83 9.67 19.96
N ASP A 49 -9.36 8.50 19.58
CA ASP A 49 -8.81 7.20 19.91
C ASP A 49 -8.12 6.58 18.69
N PRO A 50 -6.78 6.37 18.70
CA PRO A 50 -6.06 5.76 17.60
C PRO A 50 -6.43 4.29 17.37
N PHE A 51 -6.88 3.56 18.40
CA PHE A 51 -7.29 2.17 18.26
C PHE A 51 -8.57 2.06 17.43
N MET A 52 -9.58 2.87 17.75
CA MET A 52 -10.83 2.92 16.98
C MET A 52 -10.61 3.34 15.52
N ALA A 53 -9.69 4.27 15.28
CA ALA A 53 -9.30 4.68 13.93
C ALA A 53 -8.63 3.52 13.16
N GLY A 54 -7.75 2.75 13.80
CA GLY A 54 -7.14 1.56 13.20
C GLY A 54 -8.17 0.48 12.88
N VAL A 55 -9.13 0.24 13.77
CA VAL A 55 -10.24 -0.71 13.51
C VAL A 55 -11.09 -0.24 12.33
N ALA A 56 -11.42 1.05 12.27
CA ALA A 56 -12.19 1.63 11.16
C ALA A 56 -11.44 1.54 9.82
N PHE A 57 -10.13 1.83 9.82
CA PHE A 57 -9.27 1.67 8.65
C PHE A 57 -9.33 0.24 8.12
N LEU A 58 -9.11 -0.75 8.99
CA LEU A 58 -9.08 -2.17 8.61
C LEU A 58 -10.46 -2.63 8.12
N ALA A 59 -11.54 -2.27 8.83
CA ALA A 59 -12.89 -2.63 8.44
C ALA A 59 -13.23 -2.09 7.04
N VAL A 60 -12.97 -0.80 6.78
CA VAL A 60 -13.23 -0.18 5.48
C VAL A 60 -12.31 -0.73 4.39
N ALA A 61 -11.04 -0.99 4.70
CA ALA A 61 -10.10 -1.59 3.75
C ALA A 61 -10.58 -2.97 3.31
N VAL A 62 -10.96 -3.84 4.25
CA VAL A 62 -11.49 -5.18 3.95
C VAL A 62 -12.81 -5.06 3.17
N LEU A 63 -13.72 -4.18 3.58
CA LEU A 63 -14.97 -3.93 2.86
C LEU A 63 -14.71 -3.47 1.41
N SER A 64 -13.72 -2.60 1.22
CA SER A 64 -13.33 -2.10 -0.10
C SER A 64 -12.73 -3.19 -1.01
N ILE A 65 -12.15 -4.25 -0.44
CA ILE A 65 -11.70 -5.44 -1.20
C ILE A 65 -12.90 -6.31 -1.57
N ILE A 66 -13.77 -6.61 -0.60
CA ILE A 66 -14.90 -7.54 -0.79
C ILE A 66 -15.94 -6.99 -1.76
N PHE A 67 -16.25 -5.70 -1.66
CA PHE A 67 -17.31 -5.05 -2.43
C PHE A 67 -16.83 -4.35 -3.71
N ARG A 68 -15.52 -4.40 -4.01
CA ARG A 68 -15.01 -4.04 -5.33
C ARG A 68 -15.39 -5.13 -6.33
N LYS A 69 -16.31 -4.82 -7.26
CA LYS A 69 -16.32 -5.45 -8.58
C LYS A 69 -15.12 -4.97 -9.39
#